data_AF-A0A5K0XHX9-F1
#
_entry.id   AF-A0A5K0XHX9-F1
#
_cell.length_a   1.000
_cell.length_b   1.000
_cell.length_c   1.000
_cell.angle_alpha   90.00
_cell.angle_beta   90.00
_cell.angle_gamma   90.00
#
_symmetry.space_group_name_H-M   'P 1'
#
loop_
_entity.id
_entity.type
_entity.pdbx_description
1 polymer ?
#
loop_
_entity_poly.entity_id
_entity_poly.type
_entity_poly.pdbx_seq_one_letter_code
_entity_poly.pdbx_strand_id
1 'polypeptide(L)'
;ADLWKHPELIRDTVLQRIEKAFPAKFVEVVRKSDLETTSLAPLIFRYPWDLFFGHVSKGNVTVAGDAMHPMTPDLGQGGCSALEDAVVLARNLGETLQKDGRTEFDEKSAEEALKKYAKERRMRTAGLITGSLLSGWLQGETGWLVKMIRNTILYRYLFSKLPQ
;
A
#
# COMPACT_ATOMS: atom_id res chain seq x y z
N ALA A 1 -23.30 2.85 -18.09
CA ALA A 1 -23.23 1.38 -18.10
C ALA A 1 -22.10 0.95 -17.17
N ASP A 2 -22.31 -0.11 -16.38
CA ASP A 2 -21.30 -0.66 -15.46
C ASP A 2 -20.13 -1.24 -16.26
N LEU A 3 -19.11 -0.41 -16.56
CA LEU A 3 -17.97 -0.78 -17.42
C LEU A 3 -17.25 -2.05 -16.95
N TRP A 4 -17.23 -2.28 -15.62
CA TRP A 4 -16.64 -3.45 -14.95
C TRP A 4 -17.34 -4.78 -15.25
N LYS A 5 -18.57 -4.77 -15.77
CA LYS A 5 -19.33 -5.99 -16.11
C LYS A 5 -19.13 -6.46 -17.55
N HIS A 6 -18.41 -5.68 -18.35
CA HIS A 6 -18.29 -5.86 -19.80
C HIS A 6 -16.80 -5.81 -20.21
N PRO A 7 -16.09 -6.95 -20.18
CA PRO A 7 -14.69 -7.05 -20.58
C PRO A 7 -14.37 -6.44 -21.95
N GLU A 8 -15.30 -6.60 -22.90
CA GLU A 8 -15.24 -5.99 -24.23
C GLU A 8 -15.14 -4.45 -24.18
N LEU A 9 -15.95 -3.80 -23.33
CA LEU A 9 -15.94 -2.35 -23.15
C LEU A 9 -14.67 -1.87 -22.45
N ILE A 10 -14.12 -2.66 -21.53
CA ILE A 10 -12.84 -2.37 -20.87
C ILE A 10 -11.72 -2.36 -21.92
N ARG A 11 -11.62 -3.42 -22.73
CA ARG A 11 -10.59 -3.55 -23.77
C ARG A 11 -10.69 -2.42 -24.79
N ASP A 12 -11.89 -2.14 -25.30
CA ASP A 12 -12.10 -1.10 -26.31
C ASP A 12 -11.73 0.29 -25.76
N THR A 13 -12.08 0.57 -24.51
CA THR A 13 -11.71 1.83 -23.83
C THR A 13 -10.19 1.97 -23.69
N VAL A 14 -9.49 0.88 -23.34
CA VAL A 14 -8.03 0.89 -23.22
C VAL A 14 -7.39 1.09 -24.59
N LEU A 15 -7.84 0.35 -25.61
CA LEU A 15 -7.34 0.45 -26.99
C LEU A 15 -7.47 1.88 -27.53
N GLN A 16 -8.63 2.52 -27.36
CA GLN A 16 -8.84 3.91 -27.79
C GLN A 16 -7.86 4.90 -27.15
N ARG A 17 -7.41 4.65 -25.91
CA ARG A 17 -6.45 5.49 -25.18
C ARG A 17 -5.01 5.24 -25.63
N ILE A 18 -4.64 3.98 -25.86
CA ILE A 18 -3.25 3.63 -26.14
C ILE A 18 -2.88 3.65 -27.63
N GLU A 19 -3.86 3.49 -28.54
CA GLU A 19 -3.62 3.42 -29.99
C GLU A 19 -2.87 4.63 -30.55
N LYS A 20 -3.09 5.81 -29.97
CA LYS A 20 -2.44 7.06 -30.41
C LYS A 20 -1.15 7.39 -29.63
N ALA A 21 -0.95 6.77 -28.47
CA ALA A 21 0.09 7.16 -27.51
C ALA A 21 1.21 6.12 -27.37
N PHE A 22 0.97 4.86 -27.77
CA PHE A 22 1.90 3.75 -27.57
C PHE A 22 2.28 3.07 -28.89
N PRO A 23 3.51 2.50 -28.99
CA PRO A 23 3.92 1.69 -30.14
C PRO A 23 2.98 0.50 -30.41
N ALA A 24 2.84 0.12 -31.68
CA ALA A 24 1.93 -0.93 -32.15
C ALA A 24 2.06 -2.27 -31.39
N LYS A 25 3.27 -2.62 -30.94
CA LYS A 25 3.51 -3.83 -30.14
C LYS A 25 2.70 -3.88 -28.85
N PHE A 26 2.48 -2.75 -28.17
CA PHE A 26 1.71 -2.70 -26.93
C PHE A 26 0.20 -2.77 -27.21
N VAL A 27 -0.24 -2.15 -28.31
CA VAL A 27 -1.63 -2.22 -28.78
C VAL A 27 -2.00 -3.68 -29.12
N GLU A 28 -1.10 -4.41 -29.77
CA GLU A 28 -1.32 -5.81 -30.13
C GLU A 28 -1.44 -6.73 -28.91
N VAL A 29 -0.64 -6.50 -27.86
CA VAL A 29 -0.73 -7.24 -26.60
C VAL A 29 -2.12 -7.08 -25.99
N VAL A 30 -2.62 -5.83 -25.87
CA VAL A 30 -3.95 -5.58 -25.31
C VAL A 30 -5.06 -6.18 -26.18
N ARG A 31 -4.89 -6.16 -27.50
CA ARG A 31 -5.84 -6.77 -28.44
C ARG A 31 -5.94 -8.30 -28.29
N LYS A 32 -4.82 -8.94 -27.95
CA LYS A 32 -4.71 -10.40 -27.73
C LYS A 32 -5.04 -10.84 -26.30
N SER A 33 -5.26 -9.92 -25.37
CA SER A 33 -5.66 -10.24 -24.00
C SER A 33 -7.00 -10.99 -23.96
N ASP A 34 -7.06 -12.02 -23.11
CA ASP A 34 -8.26 -12.82 -22.89
C ASP A 34 -9.33 -12.03 -22.13
N LEU A 35 -10.55 -12.01 -22.67
CA LEU A 35 -11.67 -11.28 -22.08
C LEU A 35 -12.18 -11.96 -20.81
N GLU A 36 -12.07 -13.28 -20.69
CA GLU A 36 -12.55 -14.04 -19.53
C GLU A 36 -11.73 -13.74 -18.26
N THR A 37 -10.46 -13.34 -18.42
CA THR A 37 -9.56 -12.98 -17.31
C THR A 37 -9.41 -11.48 -17.13
N THR A 38 -9.96 -10.69 -18.03
CA THR A 38 -9.87 -9.22 -17.99
C THR A 38 -10.76 -8.68 -16.88
N SER A 39 -10.14 -8.02 -15.92
CA SER A 39 -10.83 -7.37 -14.81
C SER A 39 -10.46 -5.89 -14.73
N LEU A 40 -11.42 -5.09 -14.27
CA LEU A 40 -11.21 -3.69 -13.98
C LEU A 40 -11.42 -3.47 -12.48
N ALA A 41 -10.31 -3.23 -11.76
CA ALA A 41 -10.34 -2.86 -10.36
C ALA A 41 -10.05 -1.36 -10.22
N PRO A 42 -10.88 -0.59 -9.49
CA PRO A 42 -10.54 0.79 -9.18
C PRO A 42 -9.28 0.82 -8.30
N LEU A 43 -8.33 1.69 -8.65
CA LEU A 43 -7.17 1.96 -7.80
C LEU A 43 -7.64 2.79 -6.60
N ILE A 44 -7.85 2.12 -5.48
CA ILE A 44 -8.21 2.75 -4.21
C ILE A 44 -6.92 3.09 -3.47
N PHE A 45 -6.85 4.31 -2.95
CA PHE A 45 -5.69 4.81 -2.25
C PHE A 45 -6.09 5.35 -0.86
N ARG A 46 -5.29 5.07 0.16
CA ARG A 46 -5.41 5.72 1.49
C ARG A 46 -4.35 6.79 1.62
N TYR A 47 -4.74 7.94 2.15
CA TYR A 47 -3.79 9.01 2.36
C TYR A 47 -2.90 8.77 3.58
N PRO A 48 -1.65 9.27 3.59
CA PRO A 48 -0.76 9.15 4.74
C PRO A 48 -1.37 9.69 6.05
N TRP A 49 -2.16 10.77 5.97
CA TRP A 49 -2.83 11.35 7.15
C TRP A 49 -3.87 10.43 7.78
N ASP A 50 -4.50 9.54 7.00
CA ASP A 50 -5.44 8.55 7.53
C ASP A 50 -4.74 7.50 8.41
N LEU A 51 -3.43 7.29 8.22
CA LEU A 51 -2.62 6.43 9.08
C LEU A 51 -2.04 7.18 10.28
N PHE A 52 -1.64 8.44 10.09
CA PHE A 52 -1.12 9.28 11.17
C PHE A 52 -2.20 9.59 12.21
N PHE A 53 -3.39 9.98 11.76
CA PHE A 53 -4.47 10.44 12.64
C PHE A 53 -5.64 9.46 12.75
N GLY A 54 -5.77 8.51 11.83
CA GLY A 54 -6.86 7.53 11.86
C GLY A 54 -6.59 6.36 12.81
N HIS A 55 -7.66 5.68 13.22
CA HIS A 55 -7.60 4.55 14.14
C HIS A 55 -7.38 3.24 13.36
N VAL A 56 -6.16 2.71 13.43
CA VAL A 56 -5.80 1.41 12.82
C VAL A 56 -6.02 0.22 13.75
N SER A 57 -6.29 0.48 15.03
CA SER A 57 -6.61 -0.52 16.05
C SER A 57 -7.69 0.01 16.99
N LYS A 58 -8.62 -0.85 17.40
CA LYS A 58 -9.66 -0.54 18.38
C LYS A 58 -9.93 -1.79 19.23
N GLY A 59 -9.68 -1.71 20.54
CA GLY A 59 -9.79 -2.87 21.43
C GLY A 59 -8.86 -4.01 20.97
N ASN A 60 -9.42 -5.21 20.87
CA ASN A 60 -8.75 -6.41 20.40
C ASN A 60 -8.80 -6.61 18.87
N VAL A 61 -9.02 -5.54 18.08
CA VAL A 61 -9.06 -5.58 16.61
C VAL A 61 -8.05 -4.60 16.02
N THR A 62 -7.34 -5.04 14.97
CA THR A 62 -6.42 -4.21 14.18
C THR A 62 -6.51 -4.55 12.70
N VAL A 63 -5.98 -3.68 11.84
CA VAL A 63 -5.84 -3.92 10.39
C VAL A 63 -4.38 -4.19 10.01
N ALA A 64 -4.18 -4.96 8.94
CA ALA A 64 -2.87 -5.29 8.37
C ALA A 64 -2.96 -5.41 6.85
N GLY A 65 -1.81 -5.40 6.15
CA GLY A 65 -1.72 -5.50 4.70
C GLY A 65 -2.50 -4.39 3.99
N ASP A 66 -3.11 -4.71 2.85
CA ASP A 66 -3.89 -3.76 2.03
C ASP A 66 -5.05 -3.10 2.79
N ALA A 67 -5.55 -3.70 3.87
CA ALA A 67 -6.57 -3.06 4.71
C ALA A 67 -6.00 -1.89 5.53
N MET A 68 -4.75 -2.01 5.97
CA MET A 68 -4.02 -0.96 6.69
C MET A 68 -3.37 0.04 5.74
N HIS A 69 -2.84 -0.45 4.62
CA HIS A 69 -2.08 0.34 3.67
C HIS A 69 -2.32 -0.08 2.22
N PRO A 70 -3.48 0.27 1.65
CA PRO A 70 -3.65 0.11 0.22
C PRO A 70 -2.66 1.04 -0.48
N MET A 71 -1.67 0.42 -1.15
CA MET A 71 -0.64 1.11 -1.91
C MET A 71 -0.96 1.01 -3.40
N THR A 72 -0.53 2.00 -4.19
CA THR A 72 -0.61 1.84 -5.64
C THR A 72 0.35 0.71 -6.07
N PRO A 73 -0.04 -0.11 -7.06
CA PRO A 73 0.77 -1.25 -7.47
C PRO A 73 2.13 -0.83 -8.07
N ASP A 74 2.32 0.46 -8.35
CA ASP A 74 3.51 1.03 -8.99
C ASP A 74 4.83 0.71 -8.27
N LEU A 75 4.80 0.55 -6.94
CA LEU A 75 5.97 0.19 -6.15
C LEU A 75 6.16 -1.33 -5.99
N GLY A 76 5.12 -2.14 -6.21
CA GLY A 76 5.15 -3.58 -5.97
C GLY A 76 5.43 -3.99 -4.51
N GLN A 77 5.35 -3.05 -3.54
CA GLN A 77 5.73 -3.27 -2.15
C GLN A 77 4.58 -3.72 -1.24
N GLY A 78 3.33 -3.77 -1.72
CA GLY A 78 2.17 -4.14 -0.90
C GLY A 78 2.33 -5.52 -0.24
N GLY A 79 2.71 -6.53 -1.03
CA GLY A 79 2.94 -7.88 -0.52
C GLY A 79 4.08 -7.99 0.49
N CYS A 80 5.23 -7.36 0.22
CA CYS A 80 6.36 -7.34 1.15
C CYS A 80 5.98 -6.63 2.47
N SER A 81 5.25 -5.51 2.37
CA SER A 81 4.76 -4.77 3.54
C SER A 81 3.77 -5.60 4.37
N ALA A 82 2.91 -6.40 3.72
CA ALA A 82 2.01 -7.32 4.41
C ALA A 82 2.77 -8.44 5.15
N LEU A 83 3.88 -8.94 4.60
CA LEU A 83 4.75 -9.89 5.30
C LEU A 83 5.46 -9.25 6.50
N GLU A 84 5.96 -8.01 6.36
CA GLU A 84 6.51 -7.25 7.47
C GLU A 84 5.45 -7.09 8.59
N ASP A 85 4.20 -6.77 8.24
CA ASP A 85 3.11 -6.67 9.22
C ASP A 85 2.89 -7.98 9.97
N ALA A 86 2.87 -9.12 9.27
CA ALA A 86 2.67 -10.42 9.89
C ALA A 86 3.75 -10.75 10.92
N VAL A 87 5.03 -10.51 10.57
CA VAL A 87 6.17 -10.74 11.48
C VAL A 87 6.10 -9.81 12.69
N VAL A 88 5.85 -8.52 12.48
CA VAL A 88 5.77 -7.53 13.58
C VAL A 88 4.58 -7.81 14.48
N LEU A 89 3.43 -8.22 13.92
CA LEU A 89 2.25 -8.61 14.69
C LEU A 89 2.55 -9.82 15.57
N ALA A 90 3.10 -10.89 14.98
CA ALA A 90 3.44 -12.12 15.71
C ALA A 90 4.44 -11.83 16.85
N ARG A 91 5.45 -10.99 16.60
CA ARG A 91 6.42 -10.59 17.63
C ARG A 91 5.75 -9.84 18.78
N ASN A 92 4.92 -8.84 18.49
CA ASN A 92 4.24 -8.05 19.54
C ASN A 92 3.26 -8.90 20.37
N LEU A 93 2.60 -9.88 19.75
CA LEU A 93 1.77 -10.86 20.44
C LEU A 93 2.62 -11.75 21.37
N GLY A 94 3.70 -12.32 20.85
CA GLY A 94 4.60 -13.19 21.62
C GLY A 94 5.28 -12.50 22.80
N GLU A 95 5.77 -11.27 22.60
CA GLU A 95 6.38 -10.46 23.67
C GLU A 95 5.39 -10.14 24.79
N THR A 96 4.14 -9.86 24.44
CA THR A 96 3.10 -9.56 25.42
C THR A 96 2.74 -10.79 26.26
N LEU A 97 2.63 -11.97 25.64
CA LEU A 97 2.41 -13.23 26.38
C LEU A 97 3.57 -13.57 27.32
N GLN A 98 4.81 -13.45 26.83
CA GLN A 98 6.00 -13.77 27.63
C GLN A 98 6.15 -12.84 28.83
N LYS A 99 5.92 -11.53 28.64
CA LYS A 99 6.06 -10.52 29.69
C LYS A 99 5.16 -10.82 30.90
N ASP A 100 3.97 -11.33 30.64
CA ASP A 100 2.99 -11.61 31.69
C ASP A 100 3.05 -13.07 32.18
N GLY A 101 3.95 -13.90 31.62
CA GLY A 101 4.02 -15.34 31.92
C GLY A 101 2.74 -16.10 31.54
N ARG A 102 1.97 -15.57 30.57
CA ARG A 102 0.64 -16.06 30.20
C ARG A 102 0.72 -17.01 29.01
N THR A 103 -0.19 -17.98 28.98
CA THR A 103 -0.44 -18.87 27.84
C THR A 103 -1.62 -18.43 26.98
N GLU A 104 -2.43 -17.50 27.49
CA GLU A 104 -3.66 -17.03 26.84
C GLU A 104 -3.77 -15.50 26.86
N PHE A 105 -4.45 -14.95 25.87
CA PHE A 105 -4.76 -13.51 25.81
C PHE A 105 -6.08 -13.23 26.51
N ASP A 106 -6.05 -12.29 27.46
CA ASP A 106 -7.25 -11.55 27.87
C ASP A 106 -7.45 -10.33 26.97
N GLU A 107 -8.61 -9.66 27.09
CA GLU A 107 -8.94 -8.50 26.25
C GLU A 107 -7.90 -7.37 26.35
N LYS A 108 -7.35 -7.14 27.55
CA LYS A 108 -6.36 -6.06 27.80
C LYS A 108 -5.00 -6.36 27.18
N SER A 109 -4.52 -7.59 27.31
CA SER A 109 -3.24 -8.03 26.74
C SER A 109 -3.32 -8.12 25.21
N ALA A 110 -4.45 -8.58 24.66
CA ALA A 110 -4.70 -8.51 23.22
C ALA A 110 -4.67 -7.05 22.72
N GLU A 111 -5.40 -6.15 23.37
CA GLU A 111 -5.40 -4.73 23.00
C GLU A 111 -4.01 -4.09 23.12
N GLU A 112 -3.23 -4.41 24.16
CA GLU A 112 -1.86 -3.92 24.32
C GLU A 112 -0.97 -4.36 23.15
N ALA A 113 -0.99 -5.65 22.82
CA ALA A 113 -0.18 -6.21 21.74
C ALA A 113 -0.52 -5.57 20.39
N LEU A 114 -1.81 -5.44 20.08
CA LEU A 114 -2.28 -4.85 18.82
C LEU A 114 -1.97 -3.35 18.73
N LYS A 115 -2.07 -2.61 19.84
CA LYS A 115 -1.67 -1.19 19.90
C LYS A 115 -0.17 -1.02 19.65
N LYS A 116 0.67 -1.89 20.22
CA LYS A 116 2.12 -1.84 19.96
C LYS A 116 2.45 -2.13 18.50
N TYR A 117 1.87 -3.19 17.93
CA TYR A 117 1.95 -3.51 16.51
C TYR A 117 1.57 -2.30 15.64
N ALA A 118 0.39 -1.73 15.87
CA ALA A 118 -0.13 -0.61 15.11
C ALA A 118 0.77 0.63 15.20
N LYS A 119 1.30 0.92 16.40
CA LYS A 119 2.23 2.03 16.64
C LYS A 119 3.54 1.84 15.89
N GLU A 120 4.09 0.62 15.90
CA GLU A 120 5.35 0.31 15.22
C GLU A 120 5.21 0.42 13.70
N ARG A 121 4.12 -0.12 13.14
CA ARG A 121 3.91 -0.13 11.69
C ARG A 121 3.53 1.22 11.11
N ARG A 122 2.80 2.06 11.85
CA ARG A 122 2.31 3.38 11.40
C ARG A 122 3.36 4.21 10.66
N MET A 123 4.55 4.40 11.22
CA MET A 123 5.58 5.26 10.62
C MET A 123 6.16 4.66 9.34
N ARG A 124 6.40 3.34 9.34
CA ARG A 124 6.93 2.62 8.18
C ARG A 124 5.92 2.62 7.04
N THR A 125 4.68 2.31 7.35
CA THR A 125 3.56 2.27 6.43
C THR A 125 3.24 3.64 5.82
N ALA A 126 3.22 4.70 6.64
CA ALA A 126 3.03 6.06 6.14
C ALA A 126 4.16 6.50 5.20
N GLY A 127 5.41 6.10 5.48
CA GLY A 127 6.54 6.32 4.58
C GLY A 127 6.37 5.62 3.23
N LEU A 128 5.92 4.36 3.24
CA LEU A 128 5.66 3.58 2.02
C LEU A 128 4.55 4.20 1.16
N ILE A 129 3.43 4.58 1.76
CA ILE A 129 2.32 5.23 1.06
C ILE A 129 2.75 6.58 0.49
N THR A 130 3.50 7.37 1.26
CA THR A 130 4.07 8.65 0.78
C THR A 130 5.02 8.44 -0.39
N GLY A 131 5.86 7.40 -0.34
CA GLY A 131 6.72 7.01 -1.45
C GLY A 131 5.94 6.59 -2.69
N SER A 132 4.83 5.85 -2.52
CA SER A 132 3.95 5.40 -3.61
C SER A 132 3.30 6.57 -4.31
N LEU A 133 2.75 7.50 -3.53
CA LEU A 133 2.23 8.78 -4.04
C LEU A 133 3.31 9.51 -4.81
N LEU A 134 4.48 9.75 -4.20
CA LEU A 134 5.53 10.49 -4.87
C LEU A 134 6.05 9.81 -6.14
N SER A 135 6.05 8.48 -6.19
CA SER A 135 6.39 7.70 -7.39
C SER A 135 5.35 7.86 -8.50
N GLY A 136 4.06 7.72 -8.20
CA GLY A 136 2.98 7.97 -9.15
C GLY A 136 2.98 9.42 -9.66
N TRP A 137 3.39 10.36 -8.80
CA TRP A 137 3.52 11.78 -9.14
C TRP A 137 4.83 12.10 -9.89
N LEU A 138 5.88 11.27 -9.78
CA LEU A 138 7.13 11.41 -10.56
C LEU A 138 6.94 10.99 -12.03
N GLN A 139 5.93 10.17 -12.34
CA GLN A 139 5.54 9.86 -13.71
C GLN A 139 4.72 11.00 -14.35
N GLY A 140 4.24 11.97 -13.56
CA GLY A 140 3.64 13.21 -14.04
C GLY A 140 4.63 14.37 -13.97
N GLU A 141 4.67 15.23 -14.99
CA GLU A 141 5.55 16.41 -14.94
C GLU A 141 5.10 17.37 -13.82
N THR A 142 5.95 17.72 -12.84
CA THR A 142 5.90 19.04 -12.16
C THR A 142 7.02 19.38 -11.15
N GLY A 143 7.38 20.68 -11.13
CA GLY A 143 7.50 21.54 -9.93
C GLY A 143 8.78 21.52 -9.05
N TRP A 144 9.39 22.70 -8.83
CA TRP A 144 10.57 22.88 -7.95
C TRP A 144 10.30 22.55 -6.46
N LEU A 145 9.11 22.87 -5.96
CA LEU A 145 8.66 22.60 -4.59
C LEU A 145 8.58 21.10 -4.29
N VAL A 146 8.19 20.30 -5.28
CA VAL A 146 8.11 18.84 -5.16
C VAL A 146 9.52 18.23 -5.10
N LYS A 147 10.47 18.73 -5.89
CA LYS A 147 11.89 18.34 -5.78
C LYS A 147 12.47 18.65 -4.40
N MET A 148 12.04 19.75 -3.78
CA MET A 148 12.48 20.12 -2.42
C MET A 148 11.92 19.17 -1.37
N ILE A 149 10.62 18.84 -1.42
CA ILE A 149 9.99 17.88 -0.50
C ILE A 149 10.59 16.48 -0.68
N ARG A 150 10.79 16.04 -1.93
CA ARG A 150 11.47 14.80 -2.29
C ARG A 150 12.90 14.75 -1.70
N ASN A 151 13.68 15.81 -1.88
CA ASN A 151 15.08 15.83 -1.43
C ASN A 151 15.22 15.91 0.10
N THR A 152 14.33 16.66 0.76
CA THR A 152 14.42 16.92 2.20
C THR A 152 13.78 15.83 3.05
N ILE A 153 12.68 15.21 2.60
CA ILE A 153 11.92 14.24 3.40
C ILE A 153 12.22 12.80 2.97
N LEU A 154 12.23 12.50 1.67
CA LEU A 154 12.41 11.12 1.17
C LEU A 154 13.82 10.60 1.46
N TYR A 155 14.86 11.36 1.10
CA TYR A 155 16.25 10.91 1.28
C TYR A 155 16.72 10.97 2.74
N ARG A 156 16.29 11.98 3.50
CA ARG A 156 16.72 12.18 4.89
C ARG A 156 16.10 11.17 5.86
N TYR A 157 14.84 10.77 5.62
CA TYR A 157 14.08 9.94 6.56
C TYR A 157 13.85 8.49 6.09
N LEU A 158 13.72 8.26 4.77
CA LEU A 158 13.47 6.92 4.24
C LEU A 158 14.77 6.15 3.96
N PHE A 159 15.86 6.85 3.59
CA PHE A 159 17.15 6.24 3.18
C PHE A 159 18.28 6.35 4.22
N SER A 160 18.09 7.02 5.36
CA SER A 160 19.13 7.13 6.41
C SER A 160 19.28 5.87 7.28
N LYS A 161 18.53 4.80 7.01
CA LYS A 161 18.57 3.52 7.73
C LYS A 161 18.85 2.29 6.85
N LEU A 162 19.37 2.46 5.64
CA LEU A 162 19.94 1.34 4.89
C LEU A 162 21.41 1.19 5.28
N PRO A 163 21.83 0.06 5.90
CA PRO A 163 23.25 -0.23 6.06
C PRO A 163 23.87 -0.33 4.66
N GLN A 164 25.07 0.25 4.49
CA GLN A 164 25.90 0.03 3.30
C GLN A 164 26.29 -1.44 3.18
#